data_AF-X1FCC3-F1
#
_entry.id   AF-X1FCC3-F1
#
_cell.length_a   1.000
_cell.length_b   1.000
_cell.length_c   1.000
_cell.angle_alpha   90.00
_cell.angle_beta   90.00
_cell.angle_gamma   90.00
#
_symmetry.space_group_name_H-M   'P 1'
#
loop_
_entity.id
_entity.type
_entity.pdbx_description
1 polymer ?
#
loop_
_entity_poly.entity_id
_entity_poly.type
_entity_poly.pdbx_seq_one_letter_code
_entity_poly.pdbx_strand_id
1 'polypeptide(L)'
;MTRFEGILATTSDIGAGRGFKKWRPEYYDFFQDRSIIIIPDNDKVSRIFYRDIGNNLAGIAKSAKWVILPGLKEHGDITNWLIQGGTQEELFKLIEKAPEFPLPIPLEDRTEVNLEEILGSNLPPEEMLIGDGIMGTKNYSLIVSRHKKGKTLFSLNLALNLISKTPFLETYPVKKNCKVLYIFSESNIFNLNEVISISS
;
A
#
# COMPACT_ATOMS: atom_id res chain seq x y z
N MET A 1 -10.95 -24.48 -2.65
CA MET A 1 -9.79 -24.95 -1.88
C MET A 1 -9.50 -26.37 -2.29
N THR A 2 -8.35 -26.61 -2.91
CA THR A 2 -7.92 -27.94 -3.30
C THR A 2 -6.78 -28.34 -2.37
N ARG A 3 -6.85 -29.52 -1.76
CA ARG A 3 -5.74 -30.06 -0.96
C ARG A 3 -4.71 -30.66 -1.92
N PHE A 4 -3.52 -30.09 -1.97
CA PHE A 4 -2.36 -30.74 -2.57
C PHE A 4 -1.47 -31.21 -1.42
N GLU A 5 -1.35 -32.53 -1.23
CA GLU A 5 -0.40 -33.16 -0.29
C GLU A 5 -0.40 -32.58 1.15
N GLY A 6 -1.59 -32.25 1.68
CA GLY A 6 -1.74 -31.73 3.04
C GLY A 6 -1.56 -30.21 3.19
N ILE A 7 -1.22 -29.50 2.11
CA ILE A 7 -1.12 -28.04 2.07
C ILE A 7 -2.44 -27.46 1.57
N LEU A 8 -2.90 -26.39 2.22
CA LEU A 8 -4.06 -25.64 1.77
C LEU A 8 -3.67 -24.77 0.57
N ALA A 9 -4.09 -25.16 -0.63
CA ALA A 9 -3.89 -24.37 -1.83
C ALA A 9 -5.20 -23.67 -2.24
N THR A 10 -5.07 -22.42 -2.64
CA THR A 10 -6.13 -21.67 -3.33
C THR A 10 -5.57 -21.08 -4.61
N THR A 11 -6.34 -21.17 -5.69
CA THR A 11 -6.10 -20.44 -6.93
C THR A 11 -7.06 -19.25 -6.96
N SER A 12 -6.68 -18.16 -7.60
CA SER A 12 -7.69 -17.16 -7.97
C SER A 12 -8.58 -17.76 -9.06
N ASP A 13 -9.88 -17.54 -8.95
CA ASP A 13 -10.87 -17.78 -10.01
C ASP A 13 -10.78 -16.71 -11.11
N ILE A 14 -10.14 -15.59 -10.79
CA ILE A 14 -9.93 -14.46 -11.65
C ILE A 14 -8.45 -14.43 -12.03
N GLY A 15 -8.08 -15.01 -13.18
CA GLY A 15 -6.70 -15.01 -13.67
C GLY A 15 -6.09 -13.60 -13.74
N ALA A 16 -4.75 -13.52 -13.76
CA ALA A 16 -3.98 -12.30 -13.63
C ALA A 16 -4.48 -11.14 -14.53
N GLY A 17 -4.46 -9.92 -14.01
CA GLY A 17 -4.88 -8.73 -14.76
C GLY A 17 -4.95 -7.47 -13.89
N ARG A 18 -5.16 -6.29 -14.47
CA ARG A 18 -5.12 -5.02 -13.73
C ARG A 18 -6.49 -4.58 -13.21
N GLY A 19 -6.50 -3.95 -12.03
CA GLY A 19 -7.61 -3.15 -11.49
C GLY A 19 -8.61 -3.90 -10.59
N PHE A 20 -9.52 -3.14 -9.97
CA PHE A 20 -10.53 -3.63 -9.00
C PHE A 20 -11.45 -4.74 -9.54
N LYS A 21 -11.60 -4.86 -10.86
CA LYS A 21 -12.35 -5.96 -11.48
C LYS A 21 -11.68 -7.32 -11.30
N LYS A 22 -10.36 -7.33 -11.00
CA LYS A 22 -9.53 -8.53 -10.91
C LYS A 22 -9.19 -8.92 -9.48
N TRP A 23 -8.91 -7.95 -8.62
CA TRP A 23 -8.66 -8.19 -7.20
C TRP A 23 -9.42 -7.16 -6.36
N ARG A 24 -10.27 -7.65 -5.46
CA ARG A 24 -11.11 -6.81 -4.60
C ARG A 24 -10.42 -6.61 -3.25
N PRO A 25 -10.43 -5.41 -2.65
CA PRO A 25 -9.79 -5.16 -1.35
C PRO A 25 -10.27 -6.09 -0.23
N GLU A 26 -11.55 -6.47 -0.26
CA GLU A 26 -12.17 -7.39 0.72
C GLU A 26 -11.52 -8.77 0.70
N TYR A 27 -10.79 -9.14 -0.36
CA TYR A 27 -10.08 -10.42 -0.40
C TYR A 27 -8.91 -10.47 0.58
N TYR A 28 -8.36 -9.32 0.98
CA TYR A 28 -7.26 -9.27 1.95
C TYR A 28 -7.67 -9.80 3.33
N ASP A 29 -8.95 -9.66 3.71
CA ASP A 29 -9.48 -10.11 4.99
C ASP A 29 -9.35 -11.64 5.17
N PHE A 30 -9.43 -12.41 4.08
CA PHE A 30 -9.26 -13.87 4.14
C PHE A 30 -7.84 -14.31 4.50
N PHE A 31 -6.86 -13.43 4.33
CA PHE A 31 -5.43 -13.71 4.54
C PHE A 31 -4.89 -13.21 5.87
N GLN A 32 -5.74 -12.60 6.71
CA GLN A 32 -5.35 -12.10 8.03
C GLN A 32 -4.70 -13.20 8.89
N ASP A 33 -3.55 -12.88 9.49
CA ASP A 33 -2.76 -13.76 10.38
C ASP A 33 -2.31 -15.10 9.75
N ARG A 34 -2.38 -15.25 8.43
CA ARG A 34 -1.94 -16.46 7.71
C ARG A 34 -0.53 -16.32 7.14
N SER A 35 0.15 -17.45 7.01
CA SER A 35 1.39 -17.54 6.24
C SER A 35 1.07 -17.86 4.78
N ILE A 36 1.35 -16.91 3.90
CA ILE A 36 1.00 -16.94 2.50
C ILE A 36 2.24 -17.20 1.65
N ILE A 37 2.09 -18.07 0.67
CA ILE A 37 3.09 -18.36 -0.35
C ILE A 37 2.47 -18.01 -1.69
N ILE A 38 3.12 -17.12 -2.43
CA ILE A 38 2.67 -16.67 -3.74
C ILE A 38 3.58 -17.30 -4.79
N ILE A 39 2.97 -18.08 -5.68
CA ILE A 39 3.62 -18.76 -6.81
C ILE A 39 2.92 -18.26 -8.08
N PRO A 40 3.44 -17.24 -8.76
CA PRO A 40 2.85 -16.75 -10.00
C PRO A 40 3.21 -17.68 -11.17
N ASP A 41 2.37 -17.65 -12.20
CA ASP A 41 2.73 -18.18 -13.52
C ASP A 41 3.98 -17.47 -14.08
N ASN A 42 4.73 -18.17 -14.93
CA ASN A 42 5.94 -17.64 -15.54
C ASN A 42 5.65 -16.70 -16.72
N ASP A 43 4.94 -15.61 -16.46
CA ASP A 43 4.68 -14.55 -17.42
C ASP A 43 4.72 -13.15 -16.76
N LYS A 44 4.95 -12.11 -17.57
CA LYS A 44 5.13 -10.74 -17.06
C LYS A 44 3.86 -10.20 -16.38
N VAL A 45 2.68 -10.52 -16.91
CA VAL A 45 1.40 -9.98 -16.40
C VAL A 45 1.09 -10.57 -15.03
N SER A 46 1.24 -11.89 -14.89
CA SER A 46 1.07 -12.63 -13.63
C SER A 46 2.06 -12.17 -12.58
N ARG A 47 3.34 -12.02 -12.94
CA ARG A 47 4.36 -11.54 -11.99
C ARG A 47 4.07 -10.14 -11.46
N ILE A 48 3.68 -9.19 -12.31
CA ILE A 48 3.34 -7.83 -11.85
C ILE A 48 2.13 -7.89 -10.92
N PHE A 49 1.07 -8.59 -11.35
CA PHE A 49 -0.20 -8.66 -10.60
C PHE A 49 -0.03 -9.27 -9.19
N TYR A 50 0.60 -10.44 -9.09
CA TYR A 50 0.76 -11.12 -7.82
C TYR A 50 1.80 -10.46 -6.92
N ARG A 51 2.76 -9.71 -7.49
CA ARG A 51 3.68 -8.89 -6.72
C ARG A 51 2.95 -7.73 -6.05
N ASP A 52 2.05 -7.07 -6.76
CA ASP A 52 1.21 -6.01 -6.19
C ASP A 52 0.36 -6.56 -5.04
N ILE A 53 -0.28 -7.71 -5.23
CA ILE A 53 -1.05 -8.39 -4.16
C ILE A 53 -0.15 -8.70 -2.96
N GLY A 54 1.02 -9.31 -3.19
CA GLY A 54 1.96 -9.66 -2.13
C GLY A 54 2.47 -8.44 -1.35
N ASN A 55 2.74 -7.32 -2.04
CA ASN A 55 3.10 -6.07 -1.41
C ASN A 55 1.96 -5.50 -0.53
N ASN A 56 0.71 -5.62 -0.97
CA ASN A 56 -0.46 -5.18 -0.19
C ASN A 56 -0.80 -6.11 0.99
N LEU A 57 -0.33 -7.36 0.97
CA LEU A 57 -0.46 -8.27 2.11
C LEU A 57 0.52 -7.96 3.25
N ALA A 58 1.53 -7.12 3.00
CA ALA A 58 2.45 -6.67 4.04
C ALA A 58 1.68 -5.89 5.12
N GLY A 59 1.70 -6.39 6.35
CA GLY A 59 0.95 -5.82 7.48
C GLY A 59 -0.48 -6.35 7.67
N ILE A 60 -0.95 -7.24 6.78
CA ILE A 60 -2.24 -7.95 6.91
C ILE A 60 -2.01 -9.43 7.23
N ALA A 61 -1.19 -10.09 6.41
CA ALA A 61 -0.81 -11.48 6.60
C ALA A 61 0.26 -11.61 7.69
N LYS A 62 0.36 -12.80 8.31
CA LYS A 62 1.45 -13.13 9.24
C LYS A 62 2.80 -13.14 8.52
N SER A 63 2.82 -13.67 7.30
CA SER A 63 3.99 -13.66 6.42
C SER A 63 3.52 -13.82 4.97
N ALA A 64 4.21 -13.21 4.01
CA ALA A 64 3.94 -13.42 2.59
C ALA A 64 5.25 -13.61 1.84
N LYS A 65 5.46 -14.76 1.20
CA LYS A 65 6.70 -15.07 0.47
C LYS A 65 6.48 -15.20 -1.04
N TRP A 66 7.48 -14.78 -1.80
CA TRP A 66 7.49 -14.84 -3.26
C TRP A 66 8.35 -16.00 -3.78
N VAL A 67 7.72 -17.01 -4.38
CA VAL A 67 8.42 -18.20 -4.87
C VAL A 67 8.41 -18.22 -6.40
N ILE A 68 9.59 -18.26 -6.99
CA ILE A 68 9.79 -18.43 -8.43
C ILE A 68 10.20 -19.88 -8.69
N LEU A 69 9.44 -20.58 -9.53
CA LEU A 69 9.76 -21.95 -9.92
C LEU A 69 10.80 -21.95 -11.06
N PRO A 70 11.93 -22.66 -10.91
CA PRO A 70 12.97 -22.70 -11.93
C PRO A 70 12.59 -23.59 -13.12
N GLY A 71 13.20 -23.34 -14.28
CA GLY A 71 13.12 -24.23 -15.45
C GLY A 71 11.81 -24.15 -16.25
N LEU A 72 10.85 -23.32 -15.84
CA LEU A 72 9.60 -23.16 -16.57
C LEU A 72 9.79 -22.37 -17.88
N LYS A 73 9.09 -22.81 -18.94
CA LYS A 73 8.90 -22.02 -20.15
C LYS A 73 7.99 -20.83 -19.87
N GLU A 74 7.94 -19.87 -20.78
CA GLU A 74 6.99 -18.75 -20.71
C GLU A 74 5.56 -19.29 -20.61
N HIS A 75 4.74 -18.67 -19.75
CA HIS A 75 3.40 -19.13 -19.35
C HIS A 75 3.33 -20.48 -18.62
N GLY A 76 4.46 -21.02 -18.17
CA GLY A 76 4.48 -22.22 -17.35
C GLY A 76 3.94 -21.96 -15.93
N ASP A 77 3.20 -22.94 -15.39
CA ASP A 77 2.64 -22.89 -14.04
C ASP A 77 3.25 -23.96 -13.11
N ILE A 78 2.74 -24.06 -11.87
CA ILE A 78 3.16 -25.10 -10.90
C ILE A 78 2.88 -26.52 -11.41
N THR A 79 1.82 -26.71 -12.19
CA THR A 79 1.47 -28.00 -12.78
C THR A 79 2.56 -28.45 -13.75
N ASN A 80 3.02 -27.53 -14.61
CA ASN A 80 4.11 -27.78 -15.54
C ASN A 80 5.42 -28.10 -14.81
N TRP A 81 5.68 -27.44 -13.69
CA TRP A 81 6.87 -27.70 -12.87
C TRP A 81 6.85 -29.10 -12.25
N LEU A 82 5.70 -29.53 -11.72
CA LEU A 82 5.51 -30.88 -11.19
C LEU A 82 5.67 -31.95 -12.30
N ILE A 83 5.11 -31.71 -13.49
CA ILE A 83 5.25 -32.63 -14.64
C ILE A 83 6.71 -32.76 -15.08
N GLN A 84 7.53 -31.71 -14.92
CA GLN A 84 8.97 -31.73 -15.22
C GLN A 84 9.82 -32.42 -14.14
N GLY A 85 9.18 -33.01 -13.12
CA GLY A 85 9.86 -33.74 -12.04
C GLY A 85 10.13 -32.90 -10.79
N GLY A 86 9.54 -31.70 -10.69
CA GLY A 86 9.61 -30.90 -9.46
C GLY A 86 8.99 -31.64 -8.27
N THR A 87 9.67 -31.62 -7.13
CA THR A 87 9.26 -32.37 -5.93
C THR A 87 8.78 -31.48 -4.78
N GLN A 88 7.98 -32.03 -3.87
CA GLN A 88 7.53 -31.30 -2.69
C GLN A 88 8.70 -30.78 -1.83
N GLU A 89 9.75 -31.59 -1.67
CA GLU A 89 10.96 -31.22 -0.91
C GLU A 89 11.70 -30.03 -1.54
N GLU A 90 11.80 -29.99 -2.87
CA GLU A 90 12.37 -28.86 -3.59
C GLU A 90 11.52 -27.61 -3.43
N LEU A 91 10.19 -27.74 -3.50
CA LEU A 91 9.28 -26.62 -3.30
C LEU A 91 9.46 -26.01 -1.88
N PHE A 92 9.55 -26.84 -0.85
CA PHE A 92 9.82 -26.35 0.51
C PHE A 92 11.18 -25.64 0.62
N LYS A 93 12.24 -26.17 0.00
CA LYS A 93 13.55 -25.50 -0.05
C LYS A 93 13.47 -24.14 -0.77
N LEU A 94 12.65 -24.01 -1.81
CA LEU A 94 12.41 -22.75 -2.49
C LEU A 94 11.65 -21.77 -1.60
N ILE A 95 10.62 -22.21 -0.88
CA ILE A 95 9.86 -21.39 0.07
C ILE A 95 10.72 -20.89 1.22
N GLU A 96 11.64 -21.71 1.75
CA GLU A 96 12.55 -21.30 2.81
C GLU A 96 13.46 -20.16 2.37
N LYS A 97 14.01 -20.26 1.15
CA LYS A 97 14.92 -19.26 0.55
C LYS A 97 14.22 -18.07 -0.09
N ALA A 98 12.90 -18.15 -0.27
CA ALA A 98 12.12 -17.12 -0.91
C ALA A 98 12.15 -15.81 -0.11
N PRO A 99 12.28 -14.65 -0.78
CA PRO A 99 12.21 -13.37 -0.12
C PRO A 99 10.79 -13.11 0.38
N GLU A 100 10.70 -12.38 1.48
CA GLU A 100 9.44 -11.97 2.09
C GLU A 100 9.03 -10.58 1.59
N PHE A 101 7.73 -10.38 1.42
CA PHE A 101 7.16 -9.08 1.07
C PHE A 101 7.30 -8.05 2.21
N PRO A 102 7.41 -6.74 1.91
CA PRO A 102 7.29 -6.11 0.58
C PRO A 102 8.57 -6.21 -0.27
N LEU A 103 8.42 -6.31 -1.59
CA LEU A 103 9.51 -6.41 -2.56
C LEU A 103 9.57 -5.18 -3.49
N PRO A 104 10.77 -4.64 -3.78
CA PRO A 104 10.94 -3.39 -4.56
C PRO A 104 10.58 -3.57 -6.03
N ILE A 105 9.71 -2.74 -6.60
CA ILE A 105 9.31 -2.86 -8.02
C ILE A 105 10.55 -2.79 -8.95
N PRO A 106 10.80 -3.82 -9.80
CA PRO A 106 11.93 -3.87 -10.72
C PRO A 106 11.87 -2.71 -11.70
N LEU A 107 13.03 -2.25 -12.16
CA LEU A 107 13.09 -1.13 -13.10
C LEU A 107 12.31 -1.44 -14.40
N GLU A 108 12.40 -2.67 -14.90
CA GLU A 108 11.72 -3.09 -16.14
C GLU A 108 10.18 -3.16 -16.04
N ASP A 109 9.64 -3.09 -14.82
CA ASP A 109 8.21 -3.12 -14.53
C ASP A 109 7.66 -1.74 -14.13
N ARG A 110 8.52 -0.72 -13.98
CA ARG A 110 8.08 0.65 -13.71
C ARG A 110 7.44 1.24 -14.95
N THR A 111 6.32 1.93 -14.76
CA THR A 111 5.73 2.74 -15.82
C THR A 111 6.52 4.04 -15.91
N GLU A 112 7.26 4.22 -16.99
CA GLU A 112 7.81 5.53 -17.33
C GLU A 112 6.68 6.38 -17.90
N VAL A 113 6.45 7.54 -17.29
CA VAL A 113 5.47 8.51 -17.78
C VAL A 113 6.23 9.76 -18.16
N ASN A 114 6.11 10.19 -19.41
CA ASN A 114 6.74 11.43 -19.87
C ASN A 114 5.84 12.65 -19.56
N LEU A 115 6.40 13.85 -19.69
CA LEU A 115 5.68 15.08 -19.35
C LEU A 115 4.42 15.28 -20.22
N GLU A 116 4.48 14.90 -21.50
CA GLU A 116 3.36 15.04 -22.44
C GLU A 116 2.19 14.13 -22.03
N GLU A 117 2.47 12.89 -21.63
CA GLU A 117 1.48 11.95 -21.10
C GLU A 117 0.85 12.44 -19.80
N ILE A 118 1.62 13.04 -18.89
CA ILE A 118 1.08 13.64 -17.66
C ILE A 118 0.15 14.81 -18.01
N LEU A 119 0.60 15.71 -18.88
CA LEU A 119 -0.18 16.89 -19.28
C LEU A 119 -1.44 16.50 -20.06
N GLY A 120 -1.39 15.43 -20.85
CA GLY A 120 -2.53 14.88 -21.58
C GLY A 120 -3.43 13.96 -20.74
N SER A 121 -3.01 13.60 -19.52
CA SER A 121 -3.79 12.70 -18.66
C SER A 121 -4.98 13.42 -18.04
N ASN A 122 -6.14 12.76 -18.06
CA ASN A 122 -7.35 13.25 -17.39
C ASN A 122 -7.36 12.79 -15.93
N LEU A 123 -6.41 13.28 -15.13
CA LEU A 123 -6.37 13.00 -13.69
C LEU A 123 -7.51 13.76 -13.00
N PRO A 124 -8.34 13.08 -12.18
CA PRO A 124 -9.39 13.77 -11.44
C PRO A 124 -8.76 14.80 -10.50
N PRO A 125 -9.32 16.02 -10.41
CA PRO A 125 -8.78 17.04 -9.52
C PRO A 125 -8.84 16.54 -8.07
N GLU A 126 -7.72 16.62 -7.36
CA GLU A 126 -7.68 16.28 -5.95
C GLU A 126 -8.46 17.32 -5.14
N GLU A 127 -9.33 16.84 -4.26
CA GLU A 127 -10.06 17.72 -3.36
C GLU A 127 -9.12 18.27 -2.28
N MET A 128 -8.93 19.59 -2.30
CA MET A 128 -7.95 20.28 -1.46
C MET A 128 -8.52 20.73 -0.12
N LEU A 129 -7.70 20.63 0.93
CA LEU A 129 -7.90 21.26 2.23
C LEU A 129 -7.33 22.68 2.23
N ILE A 130 -6.10 22.83 1.72
CA ILE A 130 -5.39 24.08 1.50
C ILE A 130 -5.06 24.15 0.01
N GLY A 131 -5.36 25.27 -0.62
CA GLY A 131 -5.19 25.47 -2.06
C GLY A 131 -3.75 25.36 -2.57
N ASP A 132 -3.62 25.48 -3.89
CA ASP A 132 -2.34 25.63 -4.61
C ASP A 132 -1.36 24.47 -4.41
N GLY A 133 -1.89 23.25 -4.34
CA GLY A 133 -1.09 22.04 -4.19
C GLY A 133 -0.55 21.79 -2.77
N ILE A 134 -0.89 22.62 -1.78
CA ILE A 134 -0.30 22.52 -0.43
C ILE A 134 -0.79 21.30 0.35
N MET A 135 -2.10 21.07 0.41
CA MET A 135 -2.65 19.97 1.21
C MET A 135 -3.98 19.46 0.65
N GLY A 136 -3.99 18.20 0.23
CA GLY A 136 -5.20 17.45 -0.12
C GLY A 136 -5.98 16.97 1.10
N THR A 137 -7.23 16.57 0.89
CA THR A 137 -8.12 16.06 1.95
C THR A 137 -7.81 14.62 2.38
N LYS A 138 -7.06 13.86 1.57
CA LYS A 138 -6.77 12.43 1.78
C LYS A 138 -5.27 12.12 1.88
N ASN A 139 -4.50 13.03 2.47
CA ASN A 139 -3.04 12.93 2.51
C ASN A 139 -2.48 12.99 3.93
N TYR A 140 -1.28 12.45 4.11
CA TYR A 140 -0.44 12.68 5.29
C TYR A 140 0.65 13.68 4.94
N SER A 141 0.89 14.65 5.82
CA SER A 141 1.96 15.65 5.64
C SER A 141 2.92 15.62 6.82
N LEU A 142 4.21 15.70 6.52
CA LEU A 142 5.28 15.70 7.53
C LEU A 142 5.91 17.09 7.62
N ILE A 143 5.92 17.68 8.83
CA ILE A 143 6.55 18.97 9.10
C ILE A 143 7.87 18.72 9.84
N VAL A 144 8.99 18.89 9.15
CA VAL A 144 10.34 18.62 9.68
C VAL A 144 11.15 19.91 9.79
N SER A 145 11.76 20.15 10.95
CA SER A 145 12.77 21.19 11.13
C SER A 145 13.75 20.81 12.24
N ARG A 146 14.90 21.49 12.28
CA ARG A 146 15.87 21.36 13.38
C ARG A 146 15.23 21.79 14.71
N HIS A 147 15.81 21.31 15.82
CA HIS A 147 15.35 21.65 17.17
C HIS A 147 15.26 23.19 17.37
N LYS A 148 14.17 23.65 17.99
CA LYS A 148 13.86 25.07 18.27
C LYS A 148 13.78 25.99 17.04
N LYS A 149 13.30 25.49 15.89
CA LYS A 149 13.05 26.30 14.67
C LYS A 149 11.58 26.51 14.32
N GLY A 150 10.70 26.46 15.33
CA GLY A 150 9.31 26.89 15.15
C GLY A 150 8.35 25.87 14.54
N LYS A 151 8.72 24.57 14.42
CA LYS A 151 7.78 23.52 13.94
C LYS A 151 6.44 23.54 14.68
N THR A 152 6.49 23.70 16.01
CA THR A 152 5.30 23.73 16.85
C THR A 152 4.43 24.93 16.50
N LEU A 153 5.03 26.13 16.44
CA LEU A 153 4.32 27.36 16.07
C LEU A 153 3.72 27.26 14.66
N PHE A 154 4.47 26.72 13.70
CA PHE A 154 4.00 26.52 12.33
C PHE A 154 2.80 25.55 12.29
N SER A 155 2.88 24.42 12.99
CA SER A 155 1.78 23.46 13.09
C SER A 155 0.53 24.02 13.79
N LEU A 156 0.72 24.86 14.81
CA LEU A 156 -0.37 25.56 15.49
C LEU A 156 -1.01 26.61 14.58
N ASN A 157 -0.20 27.40 13.88
CA ASN A 157 -0.70 28.39 12.92
C ASN A 157 -1.49 27.74 11.78
N LEU A 158 -1.03 26.58 11.30
CA LEU A 158 -1.79 25.76 10.36
C LEU A 158 -3.14 25.34 10.94
N ALA A 159 -3.14 24.76 12.15
CA ALA A 159 -4.38 24.33 12.82
C ALA A 159 -5.37 25.50 13.00
N LEU A 160 -4.89 26.65 13.44
CA LEU A 160 -5.71 27.86 13.62
C LEU A 160 -6.33 28.31 12.30
N ASN A 161 -5.53 28.42 11.23
CA ASN A 161 -6.03 28.83 9.90
C ASN A 161 -7.06 27.85 9.33
N LEU A 162 -6.89 26.55 9.59
CA LEU A 162 -7.87 25.53 9.20
C LEU A 162 -9.21 25.69 9.95
N ILE A 163 -9.17 26.06 11.23
CA ILE A 163 -10.37 26.29 12.06
C ILE A 163 -11.06 27.60 11.65
N SER A 164 -10.31 28.69 11.55
CA SER A 164 -10.84 30.02 11.22
C SER A 164 -11.17 30.21 9.74
N LYS A 165 -10.75 29.27 8.88
CA LYS A 165 -10.83 29.36 7.42
C LYS A 165 -10.15 30.61 6.86
N THR A 166 -9.09 31.06 7.52
CA THR A 166 -8.26 32.16 7.04
C THR A 166 -7.11 31.63 6.17
N PRO A 167 -6.59 32.42 5.23
CA PRO A 167 -5.47 31.99 4.39
C PRO A 167 -4.25 31.57 5.22
N PHE A 168 -3.74 30.37 4.97
CA PHE A 168 -2.52 29.90 5.58
C PHE A 168 -1.30 30.63 4.99
N LEU A 169 -0.39 31.10 5.84
CA LEU A 169 0.75 31.95 5.46
C LEU A 169 0.33 33.15 4.59
N GLU A 170 -0.88 33.69 4.84
CA GLU A 170 -1.46 34.84 4.14
C GLU A 170 -1.72 34.65 2.63
N THR A 171 -1.28 33.53 2.07
CA THR A 171 -1.28 33.28 0.63
C THR A 171 -2.20 32.13 0.25
N TYR A 172 -2.19 31.06 1.04
CA TYR A 172 -2.81 29.80 0.63
C TYR A 172 -4.24 29.68 1.15
N PRO A 173 -5.26 29.65 0.28
CA PRO A 173 -6.65 29.65 0.71
C PRO A 173 -7.04 28.32 1.33
N VAL A 174 -7.64 28.35 2.53
CA VAL A 174 -8.29 27.20 3.15
C VAL A 174 -9.64 26.96 2.46
N LYS A 175 -9.77 25.82 1.77
CA LYS A 175 -10.90 25.55 0.87
C LYS A 175 -12.15 25.04 1.59
N LYS A 176 -12.00 24.53 2.82
CA LYS A 176 -13.08 23.88 3.58
C LYS A 176 -13.11 24.31 5.04
N ASN A 177 -14.29 24.21 5.66
CA ASN A 177 -14.41 24.34 7.11
C ASN A 177 -13.88 23.05 7.74
N CYS A 178 -12.95 23.16 8.69
CA CYS A 178 -12.27 22.01 9.26
C CYS A 178 -12.54 21.92 10.76
N LYS A 179 -12.86 20.71 11.25
CA LYS A 179 -12.66 20.39 12.66
C LYS A 179 -11.24 19.83 12.79
N VAL A 180 -10.44 20.42 13.66
CA VAL A 180 -9.03 20.06 13.82
C VAL A 180 -8.82 19.43 15.18
N LEU A 181 -8.30 18.19 15.20
CA LEU A 181 -7.77 17.56 16.39
C LEU A 181 -6.25 17.79 16.42
N TYR A 182 -5.78 18.56 17.40
CA TYR A 182 -4.36 18.84 17.57
C TYR A 182 -3.81 18.06 18.77
N ILE A 183 -3.02 17.02 18.52
CA ILE A 183 -2.40 16.19 19.57
C ILE A 183 -0.95 16.61 19.73
N PHE A 184 -0.57 17.00 20.94
CA PHE A 184 0.80 17.39 21.29
C PHE A 184 1.41 16.32 22.21
N SER A 185 2.60 15.82 21.86
CA SER A 185 3.20 14.64 22.51
C SER A 185 3.72 14.88 23.93
N GLU A 186 3.69 16.10 24.45
CA GLU A 186 3.94 16.37 25.88
C GLU A 186 2.68 16.14 26.74
N SER A 187 1.53 15.90 26.11
CA SER A 187 0.29 15.56 26.79
C SER A 187 0.30 14.10 27.26
N ASN A 188 0.08 13.88 28.55
CA ASN A 188 -0.07 12.54 29.12
C ASN A 188 -1.42 11.89 28.69
N ILE A 189 -1.56 10.59 28.93
CA ILE A 189 -2.74 9.81 28.52
C ILE A 189 -4.05 10.32 29.15
N PHE A 190 -3.94 10.93 30.33
CA PHE A 190 -5.06 11.53 31.04
C PHE A 190 -5.61 12.75 30.28
N ASN A 191 -4.74 13.68 29.90
CA ASN A 191 -5.11 14.86 29.12
C ASN A 191 -5.63 14.51 27.72
N LEU A 192 -5.11 13.43 27.10
CA LEU A 192 -5.63 12.94 25.82
C LEU A 192 -7.09 12.46 25.94
N ASN A 193 -7.40 11.67 26.97
CA ASN A 193 -8.76 11.16 27.19
C ASN A 193 -9.77 12.29 27.45
N GLU A 194 -9.35 13.34 28.16
CA GLU A 194 -10.16 14.53 28.40
C GLU A 194 -10.51 15.26 27.10
N VAL A 195 -9.53 15.53 26.23
CA VAL A 195 -9.75 16.20 24.93
C VAL A 195 -10.65 15.38 23.99
N ILE A 196 -10.48 14.05 23.97
CA ILE A 196 -11.30 13.16 23.15
C ILE A 196 -12.76 13.17 23.63
N SER A 197 -13.00 13.18 24.94
CA SER A 197 -14.35 13.18 25.53
C SER A 197 -15.16 14.46 25.29
N ILE A 198 -14.50 15.59 25.03
CA ILE A 198 -15.15 16.87 24.71
C ILE A 198 -15.55 16.95 23.21
N SER A 199 -14.98 16.08 22.37
CA SER A 199 -15.16 16.11 20.92
C SER A 199 -16.24 15.15 20.39
N SER A 200 -16.86 14.36 21.27
CA SER A 200 -18.00 13.45 21.01
C SER A 200 -19.33 14.09 21.39
#